data_AF-A0A956ALM5-F1
#
_entry.id   AF-A0A956ALM5-F1
#
_cell.length_a   1.000
_cell.length_b   1.000
_cell.length_c   1.000
_cell.angle_alpha   90.00
_cell.angle_beta   90.00
_cell.angle_gamma   90.00
#
_symmetry.space_group_name_H-M   'P 1'
#
loop_
_entity.id
_entity.type
_entity.pdbx_description
1 polymer ?
#
loop_
_entity_poly.entity_id
_entity_poly.type
_entity_poly.pdbx_seq_one_letter_code
_entity_poly.pdbx_strand_id
1 'polypeptide(L)'
;MNTSQTLGSAQRTFVYDPEQRKVTLVVGLGMLGLAVAFPVLYLIDSEATGVEPLFLAPLVALIGLGALAHWVYTRSISLTFFEHGFSYKGEGVPYARIRGIRYKLVHVTGGAATYNKGFLHVRLDDGRRVSPSMQLDKMDEVIGNLIGCAMPTLVGGIEQALGSGQSLTYGPFALHPQGIVCRGQSIPWERVALSSSGSNTHVQLLNVDPDEGDYEVVHKAKMADLENVDALEAVAEQRRSSAIHARARG
;
A
#
# COMPACT_ATOMS: atom_id res chain seq x y z
N MET A 1 2.57 19.27 19.43
CA MET A 1 1.24 19.53 18.84
C MET A 1 0.48 18.22 18.83
N ASN A 2 -0.71 18.16 19.45
CA ASN A 2 -1.48 16.92 19.50
C ASN A 2 -2.01 16.61 18.10
N THR A 3 -1.63 15.46 17.56
CA THR A 3 -2.05 14.92 16.25
C THR A 3 -3.56 15.02 16.02
N SER A 4 -4.35 14.87 17.09
CA SER A 4 -5.82 14.97 17.09
C SER A 4 -6.37 16.36 16.77
N GLN A 5 -5.67 17.45 17.13
CA GLN A 5 -6.15 18.82 16.86
C GLN A 5 -6.03 19.20 15.39
N THR A 6 -5.08 18.60 14.66
CA THR A 6 -4.80 18.90 13.26
C THR A 6 -5.50 17.96 12.28
N LEU A 7 -5.84 16.74 12.71
CA LEU A 7 -6.41 15.70 11.82
C LEU A 7 -7.93 15.55 11.95
N GLY A 8 -8.56 16.18 12.94
CA GLY A 8 -10.00 16.08 13.19
C GLY A 8 -10.36 14.86 14.04
N SER A 9 -11.63 14.43 13.97
CA SER A 9 -12.12 13.30 14.76
C SER A 9 -11.59 11.96 14.23
N ALA A 10 -11.36 11.01 15.14
CA ALA A 10 -10.92 9.66 14.78
C ALA A 10 -12.11 8.90 14.18
N GLN A 11 -11.95 8.44 12.94
CA GLN A 11 -13.00 7.71 12.23
C GLN A 11 -12.84 6.20 12.41
N ARG A 12 -11.60 5.70 12.30
CA ARG A 12 -11.34 4.27 12.32
C ARG A 12 -9.92 3.92 12.70
N THR A 13 -9.74 2.83 13.44
CA THR A 13 -8.40 2.31 13.78
C THR A 13 -8.25 0.88 13.30
N PHE A 14 -7.16 0.62 12.60
CA PHE A 14 -6.73 -0.70 12.18
C PHE A 14 -5.49 -1.09 12.99
N VAL A 15 -5.59 -2.21 13.69
CA VAL A 15 -4.49 -2.76 14.49
C VAL A 15 -3.76 -3.82 13.69
N TYR A 16 -2.55 -4.18 14.12
CA TYR A 16 -1.87 -5.36 13.60
C TYR A 16 -2.77 -6.60 13.71
N ASP A 17 -2.80 -7.41 12.65
CA ASP A 17 -3.67 -8.59 12.50
C ASP A 17 -3.74 -9.43 13.81
N PRO A 18 -4.92 -9.45 14.48
CA PRO A 18 -5.08 -10.15 15.75
C PRO A 18 -4.83 -11.66 15.66
N GLU A 19 -5.21 -12.31 14.56
CA GLU A 19 -5.02 -13.76 14.39
C GLU A 19 -3.54 -14.10 14.29
N GLN A 20 -2.80 -13.30 13.54
CA GLN A 20 -1.36 -13.46 13.39
C GLN A 20 -0.61 -13.22 14.70
N ARG A 21 -1.09 -12.27 15.52
CA ARG A 21 -0.58 -12.08 16.88
C ARG A 21 -0.88 -13.27 17.78
N LYS A 22 -2.06 -13.88 17.68
CA LYS A 22 -2.37 -15.11 18.43
C LYS A 22 -1.45 -16.26 18.02
N VAL A 23 -1.29 -16.50 16.72
CA VAL A 23 -0.41 -17.54 16.19
C VAL A 23 1.04 -17.32 16.66
N THR A 24 1.55 -16.09 16.54
CA THR A 24 2.90 -15.74 17.00
C THR A 24 3.09 -16.02 18.49
N LEU A 25 2.11 -15.68 19.32
CA LEU A 25 2.15 -15.93 20.76
C LEU A 25 2.16 -17.43 21.06
N VAL A 26 1.27 -18.20 20.44
CA VAL A 26 1.16 -19.65 20.65
C VAL A 26 2.45 -20.35 20.23
N VAL A 27 3.00 -20.01 19.06
CA VAL A 27 4.29 -20.54 18.59
C VAL A 27 5.42 -20.16 19.54
N GLY A 28 5.47 -18.90 19.97
CA GLY A 28 6.50 -18.42 20.90
C GLY A 28 6.47 -19.18 22.24
N LEU A 29 5.29 -19.34 22.83
CA LEU A 29 5.12 -20.09 24.07
C LEU A 29 5.40 -21.58 23.90
N GLY A 30 4.98 -22.19 22.78
CA GLY A 30 5.28 -23.59 22.47
C GLY A 30 6.78 -23.86 22.34
N MET A 31 7.51 -22.96 21.67
CA MET A 31 8.97 -23.05 21.58
C MET A 31 9.63 -22.90 22.94
N LEU A 32 9.22 -21.93 23.77
CA LEU A 32 9.75 -21.81 25.13
C LEU A 32 9.45 -23.05 25.99
N GLY A 33 8.25 -23.63 25.84
CA GLY A 33 7.88 -24.89 26.50
C GLY A 33 8.79 -26.04 26.08
N LEU A 34 9.07 -26.20 24.78
CA LEU A 34 9.99 -27.21 24.26
C LEU A 34 11.43 -27.01 24.77
N ALA A 35 11.90 -25.76 24.83
CA ALA A 35 13.23 -25.45 25.34
C ALA A 35 13.43 -25.85 26.81
N VAL A 36 12.35 -25.84 27.62
CA VAL A 36 12.37 -26.34 29.00
C VAL A 36 12.16 -27.85 29.06
N ALA A 37 11.29 -28.39 28.19
CA ALA A 37 10.99 -29.82 28.16
C ALA A 37 12.21 -30.67 27.82
N PHE A 38 13.07 -30.24 26.88
CA PHE A 38 14.25 -31.03 26.49
C PHE A 38 15.22 -31.31 27.67
N PRO A 39 15.67 -30.33 28.46
CA PRO A 39 16.44 -30.59 29.68
C PRO A 39 15.71 -31.46 30.70
N VAL A 40 14.41 -31.21 30.93
CA VAL A 40 13.62 -31.96 31.93
C VAL A 40 13.47 -33.43 31.54
N LEU A 41 13.17 -33.72 30.28
CA LEU A 41 13.06 -35.09 29.77
C LEU A 41 14.42 -35.80 29.82
N TYR A 42 15.51 -35.12 29.48
CA TYR A 42 16.85 -35.67 29.61
C TYR A 42 17.21 -36.01 31.07
N LEU A 43 16.76 -35.21 32.05
CA LEU A 43 16.96 -35.48 33.47
C LEU A 43 16.11 -36.67 33.99
N ILE A 44 14.94 -36.91 33.39
CA ILE A 44 14.05 -38.02 33.76
C ILE A 44 14.55 -39.34 33.17
N ASP A 45 14.88 -39.33 31.88
CA ASP A 45 15.34 -40.51 31.15
C ASP A 45 16.26 -40.08 29.99
N SER A 46 17.56 -40.07 30.28
CA SER A 46 18.60 -39.68 29.32
C SER A 46 18.79 -40.72 28.21
N GLU A 47 18.49 -41.99 28.48
CA GLU A 47 18.66 -43.09 27.51
C GLU A 47 17.57 -43.03 26.43
N ALA A 48 16.33 -42.70 26.81
CA ALA A 48 15.23 -42.54 25.86
C ALA A 48 15.27 -41.20 25.10
N THR A 49 15.72 -40.11 25.73
CA THR A 49 15.67 -38.75 25.15
C THR A 49 16.84 -38.46 24.21
N GLY A 50 18.03 -39.00 24.50
CA GLY A 50 19.26 -38.68 23.78
C GLY A 50 19.76 -37.25 24.01
N VAL A 51 20.96 -36.95 23.53
CA VAL A 51 21.65 -35.66 23.78
C VAL A 51 21.27 -34.58 22.76
N GLU A 52 20.82 -34.97 21.56
CA GLU A 52 20.52 -34.04 20.47
C GLU A 52 19.45 -32.99 20.80
N PRO A 53 18.30 -33.32 21.43
CA PRO A 53 17.30 -32.32 21.81
C PRO A 53 17.85 -31.30 22.83
N LEU A 54 18.78 -31.71 23.68
CA LEU A 54 19.40 -30.83 24.68
C LEU A 54 20.21 -29.70 24.01
N PHE A 55 20.94 -30.02 22.93
CA PHE A 55 21.69 -29.01 22.17
C PHE A 55 20.80 -28.04 21.40
N LEU A 56 19.57 -28.44 21.07
CA LEU A 56 18.60 -27.58 20.39
C LEU A 56 17.88 -26.62 21.34
N ALA A 57 17.83 -26.93 22.64
CA ALA A 57 17.08 -26.13 23.62
C ALA A 57 17.43 -24.63 23.60
N PRO A 58 18.71 -24.19 23.53
CA PRO A 58 19.04 -22.77 23.45
C PRO A 58 18.53 -22.10 22.17
N LEU A 59 18.62 -22.79 21.03
CA LEU A 59 18.14 -22.25 19.74
C LEU A 59 16.62 -22.10 19.76
N VAL A 60 15.91 -23.12 20.25
CA VAL A 60 14.46 -23.11 20.38
C VAL A 60 14.01 -22.01 21.36
N ALA A 61 14.75 -21.79 22.46
CA ALA A 61 14.50 -20.69 23.38
C ALA A 61 14.63 -19.33 22.70
N LEU A 62 15.68 -19.12 21.89
CA LEU A 62 15.87 -17.86 21.15
C LEU A 62 14.75 -17.60 20.13
N ILE A 63 14.26 -18.64 19.45
CA ILE A 63 13.10 -18.53 18.55
C ILE A 63 11.85 -18.11 19.34
N GLY A 64 11.62 -18.75 20.50
CA GLY A 64 10.51 -18.41 21.39
C GLY A 64 10.56 -16.97 21.91
N LEU A 65 11.74 -16.51 22.36
CA LEU A 65 11.96 -15.13 22.79
C LEU A 65 11.79 -14.13 21.65
N GLY A 66 12.28 -14.46 20.45
CA GLY A 66 12.09 -13.64 19.26
C GLY A 66 10.60 -13.46 18.90
N ALA A 67 9.82 -14.54 18.98
CA ALA A 67 8.38 -14.50 18.76
C ALA A 67 7.65 -13.64 19.82
N LEU A 68 8.02 -13.76 21.11
CA LEU A 68 7.48 -12.90 22.17
C LEU A 68 7.83 -11.43 21.97
N ALA A 69 9.09 -11.12 21.64
CA ALA A 69 9.53 -9.75 21.35
C ALA A 69 8.75 -9.17 20.17
N HIS A 70 8.55 -9.96 19.10
CA HIS A 70 7.72 -9.57 17.95
C HIS A 70 6.26 -9.34 18.34
N TRP A 71 5.69 -10.19 19.20
CA TRP A 71 4.32 -10.02 19.70
C TRP A 71 4.14 -8.76 20.55
N VAL A 72 5.12 -8.41 21.39
CA VAL A 72 5.10 -7.15 22.16
C VAL A 72 5.22 -5.96 21.22
N TYR A 73 6.16 -5.99 20.27
CA TYR A 73 6.36 -4.93 19.30
C TYR A 73 5.09 -4.66 18.48
N THR A 74 4.45 -5.70 17.97
CA THR A 74 3.24 -5.59 17.13
C THR A 74 2.01 -5.06 17.86
N ARG A 75 1.97 -5.06 19.21
CA ARG A 75 0.90 -4.40 19.99
C ARG A 75 0.83 -2.90 19.77
N SER A 76 1.98 -2.27 19.52
CA SER A 76 2.08 -0.82 19.33
C SER A 76 1.74 -0.39 17.90
N ILE A 77 1.64 -1.35 16.97
CA ILE A 77 1.38 -1.05 15.57
C ILE A 77 -0.12 -0.89 15.36
N SER A 78 -0.49 0.34 15.04
CA SER A 78 -1.83 0.70 14.58
C SER A 78 -1.74 1.81 13.53
N LEU A 79 -2.78 1.87 12.71
CA LEU A 79 -3.05 2.95 11.79
C LEU A 79 -4.43 3.50 12.11
N THR A 80 -4.51 4.78 12.43
CA THR A 80 -5.80 5.44 12.71
C THR A 80 -6.10 6.46 11.62
N PHE A 81 -7.25 6.30 10.99
CA PHE A 81 -7.83 7.27 10.06
C PHE A 81 -8.62 8.32 10.84
N PHE A 82 -8.40 9.57 10.46
CA PHE A 82 -9.10 10.76 10.93
C PHE A 82 -9.73 11.47 9.73
N GLU A 83 -10.61 12.43 10.00
CA GLU A 83 -11.31 13.23 8.97
C GLU A 83 -10.37 13.88 7.95
N HIS A 84 -9.21 14.36 8.39
CA HIS A 84 -8.28 15.14 7.56
C HIS A 84 -6.90 14.50 7.40
N GLY A 85 -6.73 13.26 7.83
CA GLY A 85 -5.49 12.51 7.62
C GLY A 85 -5.45 11.17 8.33
N PHE A 86 -4.26 10.61 8.50
CA PHE A 86 -4.06 9.38 9.25
C PHE A 86 -2.89 9.51 10.23
N SER A 87 -2.85 8.65 11.25
CA SER A 87 -1.71 8.52 12.16
C SER A 87 -1.13 7.12 12.09
N TYR A 88 0.20 7.03 11.97
CA TYR A 88 0.94 5.78 11.96
C TYR A 88 2.14 5.88 12.90
N LYS A 89 2.27 4.94 13.85
CA LYS A 89 3.33 4.94 14.87
C LYS A 89 3.47 6.27 15.63
N GLY A 90 2.35 6.97 15.83
CA GLY A 90 2.30 8.27 16.50
C GLY A 90 2.58 9.48 15.58
N GLU A 91 3.02 9.27 14.33
CA GLU A 91 3.18 10.35 13.35
C GLU A 91 1.85 10.62 12.63
N GLY A 92 1.37 11.86 12.72
CA GLY A 92 0.19 12.35 12.01
C GLY A 92 0.51 12.86 10.61
N VAL A 93 -0.27 12.41 9.62
CA VAL A 93 -0.12 12.73 8.20
C VAL A 93 -1.43 13.29 7.67
N PRO A 94 -1.54 14.62 7.47
CA PRO A 94 -2.69 15.22 6.82
C PRO A 94 -2.80 14.82 5.34
N TYR A 95 -4.01 14.55 4.84
CA TYR A 95 -4.21 14.21 3.42
C TYR A 95 -3.76 15.35 2.49
N ALA A 96 -3.93 16.60 2.91
CA ALA A 96 -3.49 17.79 2.18
C ALA A 96 -1.99 17.79 1.83
N ARG A 97 -1.18 17.06 2.62
CA ARG A 97 0.27 16.94 2.43
C ARG A 97 0.67 15.78 1.54
N ILE A 98 -0.26 14.88 1.21
CA ILE A 98 0.02 13.72 0.37
C ILE A 98 0.21 14.19 -1.08
N ARG A 99 1.26 13.69 -1.71
CA ARG A 99 1.60 13.94 -3.12
C ARG A 99 1.71 12.65 -3.94
N GLY A 100 1.93 11.52 -3.27
CA GLY A 100 2.11 10.24 -3.92
C GLY A 100 1.65 9.09 -3.04
N ILE A 101 0.93 8.14 -3.61
CA ILE A 101 0.59 6.87 -2.98
C ILE A 101 1.02 5.76 -3.94
N ARG A 102 1.80 4.80 -3.42
CA ARG A 102 2.08 3.51 -4.06
C ARG A 102 1.67 2.41 -3.10
N TYR A 103 0.96 1.41 -3.60
CA TYR A 103 0.58 0.28 -2.79
C TYR A 103 0.69 -1.05 -3.53
N LYS A 104 0.85 -2.13 -2.76
CA LYS A 104 0.78 -3.50 -3.23
C LYS A 104 0.16 -4.37 -2.15
N LEU A 105 -0.89 -5.09 -2.49
CA LEU A 105 -1.46 -6.13 -1.64
C LEU A 105 -0.88 -7.48 -2.07
N VAL A 106 -0.35 -8.24 -1.12
CA VAL A 106 0.17 -9.59 -1.34
C VAL A 106 -0.60 -10.54 -0.44
N HIS A 107 -1.27 -11.51 -1.04
CA HIS A 107 -1.83 -12.63 -0.30
C HIS A 107 -0.70 -13.64 -0.03
N VAL A 108 -0.38 -13.83 1.25
CA VAL A 108 0.63 -14.79 1.69
C VAL A 108 -0.07 -16.07 2.08
N THR A 109 0.23 -17.15 1.36
CA THR A 109 -0.21 -18.51 1.68
C THR A 109 0.99 -19.33 2.12
N GLY A 110 1.06 -19.69 3.40
CA GLY A 110 2.13 -20.53 3.92
C GLY A 110 1.61 -21.51 4.96
N GLY A 111 1.49 -22.79 4.59
CA GLY A 111 1.15 -23.90 5.48
C GLY A 111 0.00 -23.62 6.44
N ALA A 112 0.34 -23.24 7.68
CA ALA A 112 -0.60 -22.99 8.77
C ALA A 112 -1.21 -21.57 8.83
N ALA A 113 -0.87 -20.67 7.90
CA ALA A 113 -1.39 -19.30 7.91
C ALA A 113 -1.61 -18.72 6.51
N THR A 114 -2.78 -18.09 6.35
CA THR A 114 -3.10 -17.19 5.24
C THR A 114 -3.28 -15.78 5.79
N TYR A 115 -2.67 -14.79 5.14
CA TYR A 115 -2.86 -13.39 5.51
C TYR A 115 -2.56 -12.45 4.35
N ASN A 116 -3.11 -11.24 4.44
CA ASN A 116 -2.81 -10.16 3.52
C ASN A 116 -1.68 -9.29 4.07
N LYS A 117 -0.65 -9.08 3.26
CA LYS A 117 0.43 -8.13 3.54
C LYS A 117 0.33 -6.96 2.58
N GLY A 118 0.20 -5.76 3.14
CA GLY A 118 0.18 -4.52 2.40
C GLY A 118 1.52 -3.83 2.43
N PHE A 119 2.02 -3.45 1.26
CA PHE A 119 3.12 -2.51 1.12
C PHE A 119 2.52 -1.20 0.71
N LEU A 120 2.62 -0.18 1.56
CA LEU A 120 2.11 1.15 1.27
C LEU A 120 3.25 2.15 1.43
N HIS A 121 3.40 3.03 0.45
CA HIS A 121 4.34 4.13 0.45
C HIS A 121 3.58 5.42 0.13
N VAL A 122 3.55 6.33 1.10
CA VAL A 122 2.94 7.65 0.98
C VAL A 122 4.05 8.68 0.91
N ARG A 123 4.16 9.37 -0.22
CA ARG A 123 5.07 10.51 -0.43
C ARG A 123 4.36 11.80 -0.02
N LEU A 124 5.05 12.60 0.79
CA LEU A 124 4.58 13.90 1.25
C LEU A 124 5.16 15.04 0.41
N ASP A 125 4.58 16.22 0.57
CA ASP A 125 5.01 17.48 -0.04
C ASP A 125 6.45 17.89 0.25
N ASP A 126 6.96 17.55 1.44
CA ASP A 126 8.34 17.77 1.87
C ASP A 126 9.33 16.70 1.35
N GLY A 127 8.86 15.78 0.51
CA GLY A 127 9.66 14.69 -0.04
C GLY A 127 9.85 13.49 0.90
N ARG A 128 9.40 13.58 2.16
CA ARG A 128 9.44 12.42 3.08
C ARG A 128 8.52 11.32 2.59
N ARG A 129 8.86 10.09 2.98
CA ARG A 129 8.09 8.88 2.68
C ARG A 129 7.64 8.23 3.97
N VAL A 130 6.34 8.19 4.17
CA VAL A 130 5.73 7.38 5.22
C VAL A 130 5.43 6.03 4.59
N SER A 131 6.01 4.97 5.14
CA SER A 131 5.85 3.62 4.60
C SER A 131 5.20 2.73 5.64
N PRO A 132 3.86 2.73 5.72
CA PRO A 132 3.16 1.77 6.52
C PRO A 132 3.33 0.40 5.85
N SER A 133 4.43 -0.30 6.14
CA SER A 133 4.58 -1.71 5.80
C SER A 133 3.74 -2.50 6.79
N MET A 134 2.69 -3.14 6.28
CA MET A 134 1.53 -3.49 7.09
C MET A 134 1.15 -4.96 6.93
N GLN A 135 0.92 -5.58 8.07
CA GLN A 135 0.07 -6.76 8.23
C GLN A 135 -1.02 -6.35 9.23
N LEU A 136 -1.81 -5.35 8.82
CA LEU A 136 -2.95 -4.88 9.60
C LEU A 136 -4.18 -5.73 9.31
N ASP A 137 -5.10 -5.74 10.26
CA ASP A 137 -6.44 -6.27 10.03
C ASP A 137 -7.09 -5.56 8.82
N LYS A 138 -7.78 -6.34 7.98
CA LYS A 138 -8.50 -5.84 6.78
C LYS A 138 -7.67 -4.90 5.90
N MET A 139 -6.49 -5.36 5.51
CA MET A 139 -5.53 -4.56 4.74
C MET A 139 -6.08 -4.01 3.41
N ASP A 140 -6.98 -4.76 2.76
CA ASP A 140 -7.74 -4.32 1.59
C ASP A 140 -8.57 -3.06 1.88
N GLU A 141 -9.28 -3.06 3.01
CA GLU A 141 -10.06 -1.92 3.47
C GLU A 141 -9.18 -0.74 3.91
N VAL A 142 -8.01 -1.01 4.50
CA VAL A 142 -7.01 0.03 4.82
C VAL A 142 -6.57 0.77 3.56
N ILE A 143 -6.22 0.03 2.50
CA ILE A 143 -5.80 0.61 1.22
C ILE A 143 -6.97 1.39 0.61
N GLY A 144 -8.17 0.79 0.56
CA GLY A 144 -9.37 1.43 0.02
C GLY A 144 -9.71 2.75 0.73
N ASN A 145 -9.67 2.78 2.06
CA ASN A 145 -9.93 3.99 2.84
C ASN A 145 -8.90 5.08 2.58
N LEU A 146 -7.60 4.73 2.55
CA LEU A 146 -6.56 5.72 2.30
C LEU A 146 -6.69 6.33 0.90
N ILE A 147 -6.90 5.51 -0.12
CA ILE A 147 -7.10 5.97 -1.48
C ILE A 147 -8.36 6.84 -1.52
N GLY A 148 -9.50 6.36 -1.01
CA GLY A 148 -10.77 7.08 -1.02
C GLY A 148 -10.69 8.45 -0.33
N CYS A 149 -10.00 8.56 0.80
CA CYS A 149 -9.83 9.82 1.52
C CYS A 149 -8.82 10.78 0.87
N ALA A 150 -7.72 10.26 0.31
CA ALA A 150 -6.68 11.09 -0.31
C ALA A 150 -7.00 11.49 -1.76
N MET A 151 -7.83 10.72 -2.46
CA MET A 151 -8.11 10.87 -3.89
C MET A 151 -8.59 12.27 -4.26
N PRO A 152 -9.57 12.89 -3.57
CA PRO A 152 -10.08 14.21 -3.97
C PRO A 152 -8.99 15.28 -3.95
N THR A 153 -8.07 15.18 -2.98
CA THR A 153 -6.94 16.12 -2.86
C THR A 153 -5.92 15.88 -3.98
N LEU A 154 -5.60 14.63 -4.28
CA LEU A 154 -4.65 14.27 -5.33
C LEU A 154 -5.15 14.67 -6.72
N VAL A 155 -6.39 14.30 -7.06
CA VAL A 155 -7.03 14.67 -8.34
C VAL A 155 -7.16 16.17 -8.46
N GLY A 156 -7.67 16.86 -7.42
CA GLY A 156 -7.81 18.32 -7.43
C GLY A 156 -6.47 19.05 -7.64
N GLY A 157 -5.39 18.57 -7.01
CA GLY A 157 -4.06 19.13 -7.21
C GLY A 157 -3.52 18.95 -8.63
N ILE A 158 -3.75 17.78 -9.24
CA ILE A 158 -3.38 17.51 -10.64
C ILE A 158 -4.17 18.42 -11.58
N GLU A 159 -5.49 18.48 -11.40
CA GLU A 159 -6.39 19.30 -12.21
C GLU A 159 -6.04 20.78 -12.14
N GLN A 160 -5.71 21.29 -10.94
CA GLN A 160 -5.27 22.66 -10.74
C GLN A 160 -3.95 22.95 -11.47
N ALA A 161 -2.96 22.05 -11.37
CA ALA A 161 -1.69 22.21 -12.07
C ALA A 161 -1.89 22.26 -13.59
N LEU A 162 -2.65 21.31 -14.14
CA LEU A 162 -2.96 21.28 -15.58
C LEU A 162 -3.76 22.51 -16.03
N GLY A 163 -4.74 22.95 -15.23
CA GLY A 163 -5.51 24.18 -15.49
C GLY A 163 -4.64 25.45 -15.47
N SER A 164 -3.58 25.46 -14.67
CA SER A 164 -2.60 26.56 -14.64
C SER A 164 -1.55 26.52 -15.76
N GLY A 165 -1.64 25.55 -16.67
CA GLY A 165 -0.69 25.38 -17.77
C GLY A 165 0.58 24.60 -17.41
N GLN A 166 0.67 24.07 -16.18
CA GLN A 166 1.83 23.31 -15.73
C GLN A 166 1.76 21.85 -16.22
N SER A 167 2.92 21.29 -16.53
CA SER A 167 3.08 19.88 -16.84
C SER A 167 3.54 19.09 -15.62
N LEU A 168 3.04 17.87 -15.47
CA LEU A 168 3.37 16.98 -14.36
C LEU A 168 3.95 15.66 -14.87
N THR A 169 5.02 15.17 -14.24
CA THR A 169 5.65 13.90 -14.61
C THR A 169 5.28 12.79 -13.63
N TYR A 170 4.77 11.69 -14.16
CA TYR A 170 4.41 10.46 -13.47
C TYR A 170 5.14 9.28 -14.13
N GLY A 171 6.34 9.00 -13.66
CA GLY A 171 7.20 7.97 -14.26
C GLY A 171 7.43 8.24 -15.76
N PRO A 172 7.07 7.33 -16.68
CA PRO A 172 7.21 7.53 -18.12
C PRO A 172 6.14 8.44 -18.76
N PHE A 173 5.14 8.90 -17.99
CA PHE A 173 4.07 9.76 -18.50
C PHE A 173 4.31 11.22 -18.08
N ALA A 174 4.17 12.14 -19.02
CA ALA A 174 4.10 13.57 -18.75
C ALA A 174 2.69 14.06 -19.10
N LEU A 175 1.96 14.52 -18.09
CA LEU A 175 0.64 15.11 -18.27
C LEU A 175 0.85 16.57 -18.64
N HIS A 176 0.29 16.96 -19.78
CA HIS A 176 0.28 18.30 -20.29
C HIS A 176 -1.15 18.83 -20.32
N PRO A 177 -1.35 20.16 -20.33
CA PRO A 177 -2.68 20.75 -20.47
C PRO A 177 -3.46 20.24 -21.70
N GLN A 178 -2.76 19.84 -22.76
CA GLN A 178 -3.33 19.39 -24.03
C GLN A 178 -3.46 17.86 -24.16
N GLY A 179 -2.85 17.07 -23.28
CA GLY A 179 -2.85 15.61 -23.41
C GLY A 179 -1.78 14.93 -22.57
N ILE A 180 -1.49 13.67 -22.88
CA ILE A 180 -0.38 12.92 -22.27
C ILE A 180 0.74 12.74 -23.28
N VAL A 181 1.95 13.09 -22.86
CA VAL A 181 3.19 12.84 -23.59
C VAL A 181 3.88 11.61 -23.00
N CYS A 182 4.21 10.63 -23.83
CA CYS A 182 4.98 9.46 -23.45
C CYS A 182 5.98 9.13 -24.56
N ARG A 183 7.27 8.98 -24.21
CA ARG A 183 8.35 8.61 -25.15
C ARG A 183 8.38 9.45 -26.44
N GLY A 184 8.09 10.75 -26.33
CA GLY A 184 8.08 11.67 -27.48
C GLY A 184 6.80 11.67 -28.30
N GLN A 185 5.84 10.79 -28.01
CA GLN A 185 4.50 10.81 -28.61
C GLN A 185 3.55 11.59 -27.72
N SER A 186 2.82 12.54 -28.30
CA SER A 186 1.77 13.31 -27.62
C SER A 186 0.40 12.77 -28.04
N ILE A 187 -0.40 12.35 -27.06
CA ILE A 187 -1.78 11.88 -27.27
C ILE A 187 -2.71 12.95 -26.69
N PRO A 188 -3.60 13.54 -27.51
CA PRO A 188 -4.51 14.57 -27.03
C PRO A 188 -5.59 13.96 -26.12
N TRP A 189 -6.12 14.74 -25.18
CA TRP A 189 -6.99 14.23 -24.11
C TRP A 189 -8.19 13.42 -24.60
N GLU A 190 -8.83 13.80 -25.70
CA GLU A 190 -9.98 13.08 -26.25
C GLU A 190 -9.66 11.65 -26.70
N ARG A 191 -8.39 11.35 -26.93
CA ARG A 191 -7.89 10.02 -27.35
C ARG A 191 -7.20 9.25 -26.23
N VAL A 192 -6.89 9.89 -25.10
CA VAL A 192 -6.19 9.25 -23.99
C VAL A 192 -7.13 8.27 -23.28
N ALA A 193 -6.68 7.03 -23.11
CA ALA A 193 -7.22 6.15 -22.08
C ALA A 193 -6.09 5.47 -21.31
N LEU A 194 -6.28 5.30 -20.00
CA LEU A 194 -5.37 4.53 -19.15
C LEU A 194 -6.10 3.29 -18.65
N SER A 195 -5.45 2.13 -18.79
CA SER A 195 -6.01 0.86 -18.36
C SER A 195 -5.03 0.10 -17.47
N SER A 196 -5.47 -0.16 -16.25
CA SER A 196 -4.92 -1.13 -15.30
C SER A 196 -5.55 -2.52 -15.44
N SER A 197 -6.70 -2.64 -16.13
CA SER A 197 -7.52 -3.86 -16.18
C SER A 197 -6.90 -5.03 -16.96
N GLY A 198 -5.91 -4.76 -17.83
CA GLY A 198 -5.21 -5.80 -18.60
C GLY A 198 -4.02 -6.46 -17.89
N SER A 199 -3.60 -6.00 -16.70
CA SER A 199 -2.47 -6.57 -15.95
C SER A 199 -2.39 -6.02 -14.52
N ASN A 200 -2.28 -6.90 -13.52
CA ASN A 200 -2.03 -6.51 -12.11
C ASN A 200 -0.64 -5.87 -11.87
N THR A 201 0.14 -5.62 -12.92
CA THR A 201 1.53 -5.13 -12.81
C THR A 201 1.84 -3.95 -13.71
N HIS A 202 0.98 -3.65 -14.69
CA HIS A 202 1.25 -2.62 -15.69
C HIS A 202 0.02 -1.74 -15.90
N VAL A 203 0.27 -0.45 -16.09
CA VAL A 203 -0.71 0.50 -16.63
C VAL A 203 -0.40 0.69 -18.11
N GLN A 204 -1.44 0.60 -18.93
CA GLN A 204 -1.34 0.81 -20.37
C GLN A 204 -1.85 2.21 -20.71
N LEU A 205 -1.03 2.96 -21.44
CA LEU A 205 -1.47 4.18 -22.12
C LEU A 205 -1.96 3.78 -23.51
N LEU A 206 -3.24 4.05 -23.76
CA LEU A 206 -3.93 3.76 -24.99
C LEU A 206 -4.19 5.08 -25.74
N ASN A 207 -4.05 5.00 -27.06
CA ASN A 207 -4.54 6.01 -27.98
C ASN A 207 -5.80 5.44 -28.64
N VAL A 208 -6.96 5.92 -28.18
CA VAL A 208 -8.27 5.43 -28.58
C VAL A 208 -8.88 6.41 -29.57
N ASP A 209 -9.37 5.91 -30.69
CA ASP A 209 -10.22 6.69 -31.58
C ASP A 209 -11.58 6.94 -30.90
N PRO A 210 -11.98 8.20 -30.66
CA PRO A 210 -13.22 8.50 -29.97
C PRO A 210 -14.47 8.21 -30.82
N ASP A 211 -14.34 8.05 -32.13
CA ASP A 211 -15.46 7.82 -33.05
C ASP A 211 -15.63 6.33 -33.39
N GLU A 212 -14.50 5.63 -33.62
CA GLU A 212 -14.51 4.21 -34.01
C GLU A 212 -14.34 3.26 -32.81
N GLY A 213 -13.78 3.74 -31.70
CA GLY A 213 -13.49 2.93 -30.51
C GLY A 213 -12.25 2.03 -30.65
N ASP A 214 -11.63 2.01 -31.83
CA ASP A 214 -10.36 1.34 -32.08
C ASP A 214 -9.25 1.95 -31.23
N TYR A 215 -8.32 1.11 -30.77
CA TYR A 215 -7.24 1.57 -29.91
C TYR A 215 -5.90 0.93 -30.24
N GLU A 216 -4.84 1.69 -30.02
CA GLU A 216 -3.47 1.19 -30.00
C GLU A 216 -2.86 1.37 -28.61
N VAL A 217 -2.03 0.40 -28.21
CA VAL A 217 -1.26 0.49 -26.97
C VAL A 217 0.01 1.28 -27.25
N VAL A 218 0.07 2.53 -26.77
CA VAL A 218 1.23 3.41 -26.97
C VAL A 218 2.37 3.04 -26.03
N HIS A 219 2.05 2.76 -24.75
CA HIS A 219 3.07 2.37 -23.79
C HIS A 219 2.51 1.50 -22.66
N LYS A 220 3.36 0.60 -22.12
CA LYS A 220 3.09 -0.18 -20.92
C LYS A 220 4.11 0.21 -19.85
N ALA A 221 3.65 0.89 -18.81
CA ALA A 221 4.45 1.29 -17.67
C ALA A 221 4.22 0.30 -16.51
N LYS A 222 5.26 -0.04 -15.74
CA LYS A 222 5.05 -0.84 -14.53
C LYS A 222 4.32 0.02 -13.50
N MET A 223 3.30 -0.52 -12.84
CA MET A 223 2.58 0.17 -11.76
C MET A 223 3.51 0.63 -10.64
N ALA A 224 4.59 -0.13 -10.39
CA ALA A 224 5.60 0.21 -9.38
C ALA A 224 6.39 1.50 -9.71
N ASP A 225 6.46 1.88 -10.99
CA ASP A 225 7.19 3.07 -11.45
C ASP A 225 6.29 4.33 -11.44
N LEU A 226 4.98 4.14 -11.24
CA LEU A 226 3.98 5.20 -11.21
C LEU A 226 3.57 5.51 -9.77
N GLU A 227 3.31 6.78 -9.49
CA GLU A 227 2.64 7.20 -8.26
C GLU A 227 1.21 7.58 -8.59
N ASN A 228 0.29 7.36 -7.64
CA ASN A 228 -1.12 7.74 -7.78
C ASN A 228 -1.78 7.18 -9.06
N VAL A 229 -1.55 5.91 -9.38
CA VAL A 229 -2.12 5.28 -10.60
C VAL A 229 -3.63 5.54 -10.70
N ASP A 230 -4.37 5.36 -9.61
CA ASP A 230 -5.82 5.56 -9.59
C ASP A 230 -6.21 7.03 -9.81
N ALA A 231 -5.43 7.99 -9.26
CA ALA A 231 -5.68 9.42 -9.49
C ALA A 231 -5.35 9.82 -10.93
N LEU A 232 -4.31 9.23 -11.49
CA LEU A 232 -3.90 9.42 -12.88
C LEU A 232 -4.98 8.89 -13.84
N GLU A 233 -5.52 7.69 -13.58
CA GLU A 233 -6.65 7.13 -14.33
C GLU A 233 -7.90 8.01 -14.22
N ALA A 234 -8.24 8.48 -13.02
CA ALA A 234 -9.39 9.37 -12.80
C ALA A 234 -9.27 10.70 -13.55
N VAL A 235 -8.09 11.35 -13.50
CA VAL A 235 -7.82 12.59 -14.24
C VAL A 235 -7.90 12.36 -15.75
N ALA A 236 -7.30 11.27 -16.24
CA ALA A 236 -7.34 10.96 -17.66
C ALA A 236 -8.77 10.76 -18.17
N GLU A 237 -9.61 10.02 -17.42
CA GLU A 237 -11.01 9.81 -17.78
C GLU A 237 -11.82 11.11 -17.75
N GLN A 238 -11.65 11.93 -16.71
CA GLN A 238 -12.34 13.22 -16.59
C GLN A 238 -11.96 14.17 -17.74
N ARG A 239 -10.67 14.29 -18.05
CA ARG A 239 -10.16 15.14 -19.13
C ARG A 239 -10.59 14.64 -20.50
N ARG A 240 -10.56 13.32 -20.73
CA ARG A 240 -11.03 12.70 -21.97
C ARG A 240 -12.50 12.99 -22.21
N SER A 241 -13.35 12.70 -21.22
CA SER A 241 -14.79 12.95 -21.29
C SER A 241 -15.08 14.44 -21.58
N SER A 242 -14.37 15.34 -20.92
CA SER A 242 -14.50 16.78 -21.14
C SER A 242 -14.09 17.21 -22.55
N ALA A 243 -13.00 16.65 -23.08
CA ALA A 243 -12.49 16.96 -24.41
C ALA A 243 -13.41 16.44 -25.53
N ILE A 244 -13.94 15.21 -25.40
CA ILE A 244 -14.94 14.65 -26.33
C ILE A 244 -16.21 15.52 -26.34
N HIS A 245 -16.70 15.91 -25.17
CA HIS A 245 -17.87 16.79 -25.07
C HIS A 245 -17.63 18.19 -25.64
N ALA A 246 -16.42 18.75 -25.51
CA ALA A 246 -16.07 20.03 -26.11
C ALA A 246 -16.02 19.94 -27.64
N ARG A 247 -15.42 18.87 -28.17
CA ARG A 247 -15.38 18.58 -29.61
C ARG A 247 -16.79 18.46 -30.21
N ALA A 248 -17.72 17.78 -29.53
CA ALA A 248 -19.08 17.61 -30.03
C ALA A 248 -19.91 18.91 -30.09
N ARG A 249 -19.44 20.01 -29.50
CA ARG A 249 -20.12 21.32 -29.48
C ARG A 249 -19.50 22.35 -30.42
N GLY A 250 -18.32 22.09 -30.96
CA GLY A 250 -17.61 22.96 -31.91
C GLY A 250 -17.81 22.50 -33.34
#